data_AF-A0A4R1PM05-F1
#
_entry.id   AF-A0A4R1PM05-F1
#
_cell.length_a   1.000
_cell.length_b   1.000
_cell.length_c   1.000
_cell.angle_alpha   90.00
_cell.angle_beta   90.00
_cell.angle_gamma   90.00
#
_symmetry.space_group_name_H-M   'P 1'
#
loop_
_entity.id
_entity.type
_entity.pdbx_description
1 polymer ?
#
loop_
_entity_poly.entity_id
_entity_poly.type
_entity_poly.pdbx_seq_one_letter_code
_entity_poly.pdbx_strand_id
1 'polypeptide(L)'
;MPWLLSVHIVFLLIWCAALFYLPGLIAGRAGGDRDLSSRGHGLPVRQLFNLLATPAALFTIASGTLLFLVQGTLGIWLILKLTAVVVMVVCHALYGALILRLEREPQTVVTSLCVALAVTSALAVLCVVWLVLARPV
;
A
#
# COMPACT_ATOMS: atom_id res chain seq x y z
N MET A 1 3.36 -14.10 -22.00
CA MET A 1 2.49 -12.96 -21.64
C MET A 1 3.25 -11.91 -20.80
N PRO A 2 4.35 -11.33 -21.30
CA PRO A 2 5.17 -10.39 -20.54
C PRO A 2 4.42 -9.09 -20.21
N TRP A 3 3.54 -8.64 -21.09
CA TRP A 3 2.79 -7.39 -20.91
C TRP A 3 1.91 -7.37 -19.66
N LEU A 4 1.20 -8.46 -19.37
CA LEU A 4 0.30 -8.57 -18.21
C LEU A 4 1.09 -8.59 -16.89
N LEU A 5 2.27 -9.23 -16.90
CA LEU A 5 3.21 -9.20 -15.79
C LEU A 5 3.78 -7.81 -15.56
N SER A 6 4.18 -7.10 -16.64
CA SER A 6 4.66 -5.72 -16.55
C SER A 6 3.60 -4.79 -15.97
N VAL A 7 2.35 -4.88 -16.44
CA VAL A 7 1.23 -4.09 -15.91
C VAL A 7 1.02 -4.36 -14.42
N HIS A 8 1.02 -5.64 -14.01
CA HIS A 8 0.90 -6.02 -12.60
C HIS A 8 2.01 -5.41 -11.74
N ILE A 9 3.28 -5.53 -12.17
CA ILE A 9 4.43 -5.00 -11.43
C ILE A 9 4.37 -3.47 -11.34
N VAL A 10 3.98 -2.78 -12.41
CA VAL A 10 3.85 -1.31 -12.40
C VAL A 10 2.81 -0.84 -11.38
N PHE A 11 1.61 -1.44 -11.40
CA PHE A 11 0.58 -1.08 -10.42
C PHE A 11 0.98 -1.46 -8.99
N LEU A 12 1.67 -2.58 -8.81
CA LEU A 12 2.21 -3.00 -7.53
C LEU A 12 3.23 -1.98 -7.01
N LEU A 13 4.15 -1.51 -7.84
CA LEU A 13 5.13 -0.48 -7.48
C LEU A 13 4.47 0.85 -7.11
N ILE A 14 3.46 1.28 -7.88
CA ILE A 14 2.69 2.50 -7.56
C ILE A 14 1.99 2.34 -6.21
N TRP A 15 1.40 1.18 -5.94
CA TRP A 15 0.73 0.90 -4.68
C TRP A 15 1.71 0.85 -3.49
N CYS A 16 2.87 0.21 -3.67
CA CYS A 16 3.96 0.22 -2.70
C CYS A 16 4.43 1.65 -2.41
N ALA A 17 4.69 2.46 -3.45
CA ALA A 17 5.11 3.85 -3.30
C ALA A 17 4.07 4.67 -2.53
N ALA A 18 2.78 4.48 -2.80
CA ALA A 18 1.71 5.11 -2.05
C ALA A 18 1.71 4.69 -0.57
N LEU A 19 1.83 3.38 -0.29
CA LEU A 19 1.88 2.85 1.09
C LEU A 19 3.07 3.41 1.89
N PHE A 20 4.23 3.63 1.25
CA PHE A 20 5.40 4.27 1.90
C PHE A 20 5.21 5.77 2.12
N TYR A 21 4.51 6.46 1.22
CA TYR A 21 4.35 7.91 1.28
C TYR A 21 3.30 8.35 2.31
N LEU A 22 2.23 7.55 2.49
CA LEU A 22 1.14 7.84 3.42
C LEU A 22 1.55 8.07 4.89
N PRO A 23 2.36 7.20 5.53
CA PRO A 23 2.71 7.38 6.94
C PRO A 23 3.48 8.67 7.22
N GLY A 24 4.33 9.12 6.29
CA GLY A 24 5.03 10.40 6.41
C GLY A 24 4.06 11.59 6.46
N LEU A 25 3.03 11.59 5.61
CA LEU A 25 2.01 12.63 5.60
C LEU A 25 1.13 12.61 6.85
N ILE A 26 0.81 11.41 7.36
CA ILE A 26 -0.02 11.25 8.56
C ILE A 26 0.75 11.68 9.82
N ALA A 27 2.02 11.29 9.95
CA ALA A 27 2.88 11.69 11.06
C ALA A 27 3.08 13.21 11.10
N GLY A 28 3.28 13.86 9.94
CA GLY A 28 3.35 15.31 9.83
C GLY A 28 2.09 16.02 10.35
N ARG A 29 0.89 15.50 10.05
CA ARG A 29 -0.36 16.05 10.58
C ARG A 29 -0.56 15.83 12.08
N ALA A 30 -0.16 14.67 12.61
CA ALA A 30 -0.33 14.35 14.02
C ALA A 30 0.61 15.17 14.92
N GLY A 31 1.77 15.61 14.41
CA GLY A 31 2.74 16.45 15.12
C GLY A 31 2.33 17.92 15.32
N GLY A 32 1.12 18.32 14.91
CA GLY A 32 0.66 19.71 15.03
C GLY A 32 1.23 20.65 13.97
N ASP A 33 2.03 20.13 13.04
CA ASP A 33 2.62 20.89 11.95
C ASP A 33 1.56 21.14 10.86
N ARG A 34 0.64 22.06 11.16
CA ARG A 34 -0.42 22.49 10.24
C ARG A 34 0.14 23.19 9.00
N ASP A 35 1.44 23.52 8.99
CA ASP A 35 2.07 24.31 7.93
C ASP A 35 2.56 23.49 6.74
N LEU A 36 2.84 22.19 6.87
CA LEU A 36 3.25 21.35 5.73
C LEU A 36 2.13 21.13 4.68
N SER A 37 0.87 21.38 5.03
CA SER A 37 -0.29 21.25 4.14
C SER A 37 -1.03 22.57 3.89
N SER A 38 -0.77 23.63 4.67
CA SER A 38 -1.57 24.87 4.61
C SER A 38 -0.97 25.99 3.75
N ARG A 39 0.24 25.85 3.22
CA ARG A 39 0.91 26.94 2.47
C ARG A 39 1.25 26.70 1.00
N GLY A 40 0.77 25.63 0.37
CA GLY A 40 0.74 25.62 -1.10
C GLY A 40 0.53 24.26 -1.75
N HIS A 41 -0.59 24.12 -2.46
CA HIS A 41 -0.72 23.27 -3.64
C HIS A 41 -0.58 21.73 -3.49
N GLY A 42 -0.45 21.18 -2.29
CA GLY A 42 -0.44 19.72 -2.07
C GLY A 42 -1.84 19.08 -2.12
N LEU A 43 -2.00 17.98 -2.85
CA LEU A 43 -3.24 17.17 -2.83
C LEU A 43 -3.53 16.67 -1.40
N PRO A 44 -4.76 16.78 -0.90
CA PRO A 44 -5.11 16.27 0.42
C PRO A 44 -4.86 14.76 0.50
N VAL A 45 -4.27 14.31 1.61
CA VAL A 45 -3.91 12.89 1.87
C VAL A 45 -5.07 11.93 1.55
N ARG A 46 -6.31 12.31 1.86
CA ARG A 46 -7.51 11.54 1.52
C ARG A 46 -7.75 11.42 0.02
N GLN A 47 -7.53 12.48 -0.76
CA GLN A 47 -7.59 12.41 -2.22
C GLN A 47 -6.44 11.56 -2.78
N LEU A 48 -5.21 11.70 -2.28
CA LEU A 48 -4.11 10.85 -2.72
C LEU A 48 -4.41 9.36 -2.45
N PHE A 49 -4.94 9.05 -1.26
CA PHE A 49 -5.33 7.70 -0.92
C PHE A 49 -6.43 7.17 -1.86
N ASN A 50 -7.52 7.92 -2.04
CA ASN A 50 -8.64 7.47 -2.88
C ASN A 50 -8.35 7.48 -4.39
N LEU A 51 -7.57 8.45 -4.91
CA LEU A 51 -7.32 8.60 -6.34
C LEU A 51 -6.09 7.84 -6.82
N LEU A 52 -5.09 7.59 -5.97
CA LEU A 52 -3.88 6.87 -6.34
C LEU A 52 -3.82 5.50 -5.69
N ALA A 53 -3.85 5.46 -4.35
CA ALA A 53 -3.56 4.24 -3.62
C ALA A 53 -4.64 3.16 -3.82
N THR A 54 -5.92 3.53 -3.73
CA THR A 54 -7.05 2.61 -3.89
C THR A 54 -7.17 2.03 -5.31
N PRO A 55 -7.13 2.82 -6.41
CA PRO A 55 -7.17 2.25 -7.75
C PRO A 55 -5.91 1.45 -8.07
N ALA A 56 -4.73 1.88 -7.62
CA ALA A 56 -3.51 1.08 -7.79
C ALA A 56 -3.61 -0.28 -7.09
N ALA A 57 -4.17 -0.33 -5.87
CA ALA A 57 -4.45 -1.59 -5.18
C ALA A 57 -5.39 -2.48 -6.00
N LEU A 58 -6.49 -1.91 -6.50
CA LEU A 58 -7.50 -2.64 -7.27
C LEU A 58 -6.92 -3.22 -8.56
N PHE A 59 -6.14 -2.42 -9.31
CA PHE A 59 -5.46 -2.89 -10.52
C PHE A 59 -4.39 -3.94 -10.22
N THR A 60 -3.66 -3.80 -9.11
CA THR A 60 -2.66 -4.81 -8.68
C THR A 60 -3.34 -6.15 -8.39
N ILE A 61 -4.46 -6.13 -7.65
CA ILE A 61 -5.23 -7.34 -7.33
C ILE A 61 -5.83 -7.94 -8.60
N ALA A 62 -6.51 -7.14 -9.42
CA ALA A 62 -7.15 -7.61 -10.64
C ALA A 62 -6.14 -8.24 -11.62
N SER A 63 -5.01 -7.58 -11.85
CA SER A 63 -3.94 -8.12 -12.70
C SER A 63 -3.29 -9.36 -12.10
N GLY A 64 -3.12 -9.41 -10.77
CA GLY A 64 -2.60 -10.59 -10.06
C GLY A 64 -3.54 -11.80 -10.16
N THR A 65 -4.86 -11.58 -10.00
CA THR A 65 -5.88 -12.61 -10.19
C THR A 65 -5.94 -13.07 -11.64
N LEU A 66 -5.78 -12.16 -12.61
CA LEU A 66 -5.79 -12.52 -14.03
C LEU A 66 -4.54 -13.33 -14.42
N LEU A 67 -3.36 -12.97 -13.91
CA LEU A 67 -2.15 -13.79 -14.06
C LEU A 67 -2.34 -15.21 -13.51
N PHE A 68 -3.06 -15.33 -12.39
CA PHE A 68 -3.41 -16.63 -11.81
C PHE A 68 -4.32 -17.46 -12.72
N LEU A 69 -5.42 -16.88 -13.24
CA LEU A 69 -6.32 -17.58 -14.17
C LEU A 69 -5.58 -18.08 -15.43
N VAL A 70 -4.59 -17.31 -15.89
CA VAL A 70 -3.82 -17.66 -17.09
C VAL A 70 -2.71 -18.68 -16.80
N GLN A 71 -2.07 -18.66 -15.62
CA GLN A 71 -1.00 -19.60 -15.28
C GLN A 71 -1.50 -20.93 -14.72
N GLY A 72 -2.69 -21.01 -14.13
CA GLY A 72 -3.30 -22.26 -13.67
C GLY A 72 -2.53 -23.01 -12.55
N THR A 73 -1.45 -22.44 -12.01
CA THR A 73 -0.62 -23.10 -11.01
C THR A 73 -1.19 -22.91 -9.60
N LEU A 74 -2.01 -23.87 -9.17
CA LEU A 74 -2.47 -24.02 -7.78
C LEU A 74 -1.38 -24.75 -6.97
N GLY A 75 -0.46 -24.01 -6.37
CA GLY A 75 0.59 -24.57 -5.50
C GLY A 75 0.78 -23.74 -4.23
N ILE A 76 1.54 -24.28 -3.27
CA ILE A 76 1.87 -23.62 -1.98
C ILE A 76 2.45 -22.21 -2.22
N TRP A 77 3.21 -22.03 -3.30
CA TRP A 77 3.77 -20.75 -3.72
C TRP A 77 2.72 -19.67 -4.02
N LEU A 78 1.55 -20.08 -4.55
CA LEU A 78 0.44 -19.18 -4.81
C LEU A 78 -0.16 -18.67 -3.52
N ILE A 79 -0.38 -19.56 -2.54
CA ILE A 79 -0.92 -19.21 -1.22
C ILE A 79 0.00 -18.19 -0.55
N LEU A 80 1.32 -18.40 -0.66
CA LEU A 80 2.31 -17.49 -0.09
C LEU A 80 2.25 -16.09 -0.73
N LYS A 81 2.12 -16.02 -2.06
CA LYS A 81 1.91 -14.75 -2.79
C LYS A 81 0.60 -14.05 -2.40
N LEU A 82 -0.50 -14.79 -2.37
CA LEU A 82 -1.82 -14.26 -2.01
C LEU A 82 -1.85 -13.76 -0.57
N THR A 83 -1.22 -14.50 0.36
CA THR A 83 -1.09 -14.09 1.75
C THR A 83 -0.35 -12.74 1.85
N ALA A 84 0.74 -12.56 1.10
CA ALA A 84 1.48 -11.32 1.10
C ALA A 84 0.64 -10.13 0.55
N VAL A 85 -0.14 -10.36 -0.51
CA VAL A 85 -1.09 -9.36 -1.04
C VAL A 85 -2.17 -9.03 -0.01
N VAL A 86 -2.75 -10.03 0.65
CA VAL A 86 -3.77 -9.84 1.69
C VAL A 86 -3.22 -8.97 2.83
N VAL A 87 -1.99 -9.22 3.28
CA VAL A 87 -1.33 -8.39 4.31
C VAL A 87 -1.20 -6.94 3.85
N MET A 88 -0.81 -6.69 2.59
CA MET A 88 -0.77 -5.34 2.03
C MET A 88 -2.16 -4.68 1.97
N VAL A 89 -3.21 -5.43 1.61
CA VAL A 89 -4.59 -4.92 1.61
C VAL A 89 -5.04 -4.53 3.02
N VAL A 90 -4.76 -5.36 4.02
CA VAL A 90 -5.07 -5.06 5.42
C VAL A 90 -4.34 -3.78 5.86
N CYS A 91 -3.05 -3.66 5.55
CA CYS A 91 -2.29 -2.44 5.84
C CYS A 91 -2.92 -1.21 5.16
N HIS A 92 -3.28 -1.32 3.88
CA HIS A 92 -3.94 -0.25 3.13
C HIS A 92 -5.26 0.18 3.77
N ALA A 93 -6.11 -0.77 4.17
CA ALA A 93 -7.36 -0.48 4.85
C ALA A 93 -7.15 0.20 6.21
N LEU A 94 -6.14 -0.22 6.97
CA LEU A 94 -5.76 0.41 8.24
C LEU A 94 -5.31 1.86 8.04
N TYR A 95 -4.53 2.15 7.00
CA TYR A 95 -4.18 3.54 6.64
C TYR A 95 -5.42 4.39 6.31
N GLY A 96 -6.37 3.85 5.55
CA GLY A 96 -7.64 4.53 5.27
C GLY A 96 -8.42 4.84 6.55
N ALA A 97 -8.51 3.87 7.47
CA ALA A 97 -9.15 4.06 8.77
C ALA A 97 -8.46 5.11 9.63
N LEU A 98 -7.13 5.18 9.58
CA LEU A 98 -6.32 6.19 10.27
C LEU A 98 -6.56 7.60 9.73
N ILE A 99 -6.59 7.76 8.40
CA ILE A 99 -6.90 9.05 7.77
C ILE A 99 -8.26 9.57 8.25
N LEU A 100 -9.28 8.70 8.25
CA LEU A 100 -10.62 9.03 8.74
C LEU A 100 -10.65 9.36 10.25
N ARG A 101 -9.80 8.69 11.05
CA ARG A 101 -9.68 8.99 12.49
C ARG A 101 -9.01 10.33 12.77
N LEU A 102 -7.92 10.67 12.05
CA LEU A 102 -7.27 11.97 12.15
C LEU A 102 -8.19 13.13 11.76
N GLU A 103 -9.09 12.92 10.79
CA GLU A 103 -10.08 13.93 10.40
C GLU A 103 -11.09 14.23 11.52
N ARG A 104 -11.34 13.28 12.44
CA ARG A 104 -12.26 13.46 13.57
C ARG A 104 -11.60 14.05 14.80
N GLU A 105 -10.43 13.55 15.20
CA GLU A 105 -9.67 14.06 16.33
C GLU A 105 -8.15 14.00 16.11
N PRO A 106 -7.42 15.12 16.29
CA PRO A 106 -5.97 15.12 16.27
C PRO A 106 -5.43 14.52 17.57
N GLN A 107 -4.98 13.26 17.52
CA GLN A 107 -4.38 12.57 18.67
C GLN A 107 -2.89 12.30 18.43
N THR A 108 -2.05 12.58 19.43
CA THR A 108 -0.59 12.40 19.40
C THR A 108 -0.14 10.93 19.42
N VAL A 109 -0.98 10.01 19.93
CA VAL A 109 -0.71 8.56 19.93
C VAL A 109 -0.73 7.97 18.51
N VAL A 110 -1.34 8.67 17.56
CA VAL A 110 -1.51 8.20 16.18
C VAL A 110 -0.18 8.11 15.43
N THR A 111 0.82 8.93 15.79
CA THR A 111 2.15 8.90 15.16
C THR A 111 2.84 7.54 15.35
N SER A 112 2.79 6.96 16.55
CA SER A 112 3.42 5.66 16.83
C SER A 112 2.73 4.52 16.07
N LEU A 113 1.40 4.51 16.02
CA LEU A 113 0.64 3.54 15.21
C LEU A 113 0.96 3.67 13.73
N CYS A 114 1.16 4.90 13.25
CA CYS A 114 1.51 5.17 11.86
C CYS A 114 2.90 4.67 11.50
N VAL A 115 3.89 4.83 12.39
CA VAL A 115 5.23 4.26 12.23
C VAL A 115 5.17 2.73 12.27
N ALA A 116 4.40 2.14 13.18
CA ALA A 116 4.23 0.68 13.24
C ALA A 116 3.62 0.13 11.95
N LEU A 117 2.62 0.79 11.39
CA LEU A 117 2.03 0.44 10.09
C LEU A 117 3.01 0.67 8.94
N ALA A 118 3.80 1.74 8.98
CA ALA A 118 4.84 2.02 8.00
C ALA A 118 5.85 0.87 7.94
N VAL A 119 6.38 0.49 9.10
CA VAL A 119 7.31 -0.63 9.24
C VAL A 119 6.66 -1.93 8.77
N THR A 120 5.42 -2.19 9.17
CA THR A 120 4.68 -3.40 8.76
C THR A 120 4.49 -3.44 7.23
N SER A 121 4.10 -2.32 6.63
CA SER A 121 3.93 -2.21 5.18
C SER A 121 5.26 -2.34 4.44
N ALA A 122 6.34 -1.77 4.96
CA ALA A 122 7.69 -1.89 4.42
C ALA A 122 8.15 -3.35 4.43
N LEU A 123 7.93 -4.05 5.56
CA LEU A 123 8.24 -5.46 5.70
C LEU A 123 7.42 -6.32 4.72
N ALA A 124 6.14 -6.01 4.55
CA ALA A 124 5.26 -6.69 3.60
C ALA A 124 5.73 -6.49 2.15
N VAL A 125 6.13 -5.27 1.77
CA VAL A 125 6.69 -5.00 0.43
C VAL A 125 8.00 -5.75 0.23
N LEU A 126 8.90 -5.71 1.21
CA LEU A 126 10.17 -6.44 1.15
C LEU A 126 9.93 -7.95 1.00
N CYS A 127 8.96 -8.48 1.75
CA CYS A 127 8.53 -9.87 1.66
C CYS A 127 8.00 -10.19 0.26
N VAL A 128 7.13 -9.35 -0.33
CA VAL A 128 6.62 -9.54 -1.70
C VAL A 128 7.75 -9.52 -2.72
N VAL A 129 8.66 -8.55 -2.66
CA VAL A 129 9.81 -8.44 -3.57
C VAL A 129 10.70 -9.67 -3.43
N TRP A 130 10.99 -10.10 -2.20
CA TRP A 130 11.73 -11.33 -1.93
C TRP A 130 11.01 -12.55 -2.51
N LEU A 131 9.70 -12.66 -2.34
CA LEU A 131 8.89 -13.75 -2.90
C LEU A 131 8.84 -13.74 -4.43
N VAL A 132 9.02 -12.59 -5.06
CA VAL A 132 9.15 -12.50 -6.51
C VAL A 132 10.53 -12.95 -6.95
N LEU A 133 11.59 -12.54 -6.24
CA LEU A 133 12.98 -12.87 -6.55
C LEU A 133 13.35 -14.33 -6.24
N ALA A 134 12.78 -14.87 -5.17
CA ALA A 134 13.02 -16.23 -4.69
C ALA A 134 12.25 -17.29 -5.50
N ARG A 135 11.48 -16.90 -6.53
CA ARG A 135 11.04 -17.90 -7.52
C ARG A 135 12.32 -18.45 -8.17
N PRO A 136 12.65 -19.74 -8.00
CA PRO A 136 13.66 -20.34 -8.85
C PRO A 136 13.15 -20.24 -10.29
N VAL A 137 14.00 -19.70 -11.16
CA VAL A 137 13.84 -19.71 -12.62
C VAL A 137 13.68 -21.13 -13.14
#